data_AF-A0AAV7RXR3-F1
#
_entry.id   AF-A0AAV7RXR3-F1
#
_cell.length_a   1.000
_cell.length_b   1.000
_cell.length_c   1.000
_cell.angle_alpha   90.00
_cell.angle_beta   90.00
_cell.angle_gamma   90.00
#
_symmetry.space_group_name_H-M   'P 1'
#
loop_
_entity.id
_entity.type
_entity.pdbx_description
1 polymer ?
#
loop_
_entity_poly.entity_id
_entity_poly.type
_entity_poly.pdbx_seq_one_letter_code
_entity_poly.pdbx_strand_id
1 'polypeptide(L)'
;MGTSNTFWLFTSECSSTHVPDSCIPPTGGTTPLHKLDPILQEIKDSCAAIEQRLGVTTIDNALIKDEHHKLTESVKMTKTTISVLEPAKDDQATQIITLKHQVKLLQERANFAEGRARRHYIRIIGQPEGMEGLTTKQYIEQGLRTSVAPEDLSEIFVVERAIEYPLKCQSRELLPDRWWPKS
;
A
#
# COMPACT_ATOMS: atom_id res chain seq x y z
N MET A 1 8.52 26.75 -12.74
CA MET A 1 8.45 27.28 -11.36
C MET A 1 9.85 27.20 -10.78
N GLY A 2 10.54 28.34 -10.69
CA GLY A 2 11.93 28.40 -10.27
C GLY A 2 12.05 28.39 -8.75
N THR A 3 12.86 27.47 -8.22
CA THR A 3 13.21 27.47 -6.80
C THR A 3 14.47 28.29 -6.60
N SER A 4 14.30 29.42 -5.93
CA SER A 4 15.35 30.31 -5.48
C SER A 4 16.26 29.58 -4.48
N ASN A 5 17.55 29.44 -4.82
CA ASN A 5 18.58 28.99 -3.89
C ASN A 5 19.11 30.21 -3.15
N THR A 6 18.80 30.33 -1.86
CA THR A 6 19.38 31.36 -1.00
C THR A 6 20.70 30.85 -0.42
N PHE A 7 21.81 31.38 -0.90
CA PHE A 7 23.16 31.17 -0.34
C PHE A 7 23.45 32.28 0.68
N TRP A 8 23.91 31.92 1.88
CA TRP A 8 24.47 32.88 2.83
C TRP A 8 25.99 32.80 2.78
N LEU A 9 26.63 33.85 2.26
CA LEU A 9 28.07 34.06 2.36
C LEU A 9 28.34 34.93 3.59
N PHE A 10 29.10 34.41 4.55
CA PHE A 10 29.61 35.19 5.67
C PHE A 10 30.98 35.77 5.26
N THR A 11 31.04 37.07 4.98
CA THR A 11 32.32 37.78 4.80
C THR A 11 32.77 38.33 6.13
N SER A 12 33.86 37.80 6.67
CA SER A 12 34.59 38.42 7.78
C SER A 12 35.43 39.56 7.22
N GLU A 13 35.06 40.79 7.57
CA GLU A 13 35.88 41.97 7.30
C GLU A 13 37.02 42.01 8.32
N CYS A 14 38.25 41.74 7.87
CA CYS A 14 39.46 42.12 8.58
C CYS A 14 39.67 43.63 8.43
N SER A 15 39.42 44.40 9.48
CA SER A 15 39.88 45.79 9.58
C SER A 15 41.27 45.84 10.21
N SER A 16 42.20 46.43 9.46
CA SER A 16 43.59 46.65 9.78
C SER A 16 43.84 48.07 10.31
N THR A 17 44.97 48.24 10.99
CA THR A 17 45.72 49.47 11.31
C THR A 17 45.16 50.46 12.35
N HIS A 18 45.74 50.42 13.56
CA HIS A 18 46.42 51.59 14.14
C HIS A 18 47.48 51.15 15.16
N VAL A 19 48.76 51.38 14.85
CA VAL A 19 49.86 51.34 15.83
C VAL A 19 50.23 52.78 16.13
N PRO A 20 50.18 53.26 17.37
CA PRO A 20 50.91 54.47 17.75
C PRO A 20 52.24 54.07 18.42
N ASP A 21 53.33 54.44 17.75
CA ASP A 21 54.63 54.63 18.40
C ASP A 21 54.50 55.72 19.47
N SER A 22 54.89 55.40 20.72
CA SER A 22 55.57 56.33 21.61
C SER A 22 56.07 55.62 22.86
N CYS A 23 57.39 55.42 22.93
CA CYS A 23 58.11 55.03 24.12
C CYS A 23 58.34 56.26 25.02
N ILE A 24 57.77 56.28 26.23
CA ILE A 24 58.33 56.99 27.39
C ILE A 24 58.05 56.15 28.65
N PRO A 25 59.05 55.73 29.44
CA PRO A 25 58.82 55.09 30.72
C PRO A 25 58.74 56.13 31.84
N PRO A 26 57.78 56.05 32.79
CA PRO A 26 57.96 56.67 34.08
C PRO A 26 58.60 55.64 35.03
N THR A 27 59.77 56.05 35.49
CA THR A 27 60.55 55.57 36.62
C THR A 27 59.69 55.19 37.84
N GLY A 28 60.00 54.05 38.45
CA GLY A 28 59.80 53.84 39.89
C GLY A 28 58.46 53.25 40.33
N GLY A 29 58.37 51.93 40.31
CA GLY A 29 57.29 51.19 40.98
C GLY A 29 57.48 49.69 40.78
N THR A 30 58.33 49.06 41.60
CA THR A 30 58.41 47.60 41.70
C THR A 30 57.08 47.07 42.24
N THR A 31 56.13 46.81 41.34
CA THR A 31 55.09 45.82 41.59
C THR A 31 55.80 44.47 41.78
N PRO A 32 55.51 43.73 42.87
CA PRO A 32 56.23 42.50 43.16
C PRO A 32 55.93 41.49 42.05
N LEU A 33 56.98 41.02 41.38
CA LEU A 33 56.97 40.01 40.32
C LEU A 33 56.06 38.81 40.66
N HIS A 34 55.97 38.48 41.96
CA HIS A 34 55.13 37.42 42.54
C HIS A 34 53.61 37.55 42.31
N LYS A 35 53.08 38.70 41.88
CA LYS A 35 51.63 38.85 41.59
C LYS A 35 51.24 38.53 40.14
N LEU A 36 52.20 38.44 39.20
CA LEU A 36 51.91 38.10 37.81
C LEU A 36 51.86 36.59 37.56
N ASP A 37 52.67 35.82 38.28
CA ASP A 37 52.71 34.35 38.16
C ASP A 37 51.34 33.65 38.29
N PRO A 38 50.47 33.98 39.27
CA PRO A 38 49.15 33.35 39.35
C PRO A 38 48.25 33.69 38.16
N ILE A 39 48.33 34.93 37.64
CA ILE A 39 47.53 35.37 36.50
C ILE A 39 48.00 34.67 35.21
N LEU A 40 49.32 34.52 35.03
CA LEU A 40 49.89 33.79 33.90
C LEU A 40 49.55 32.31 33.96
N GLN A 41 49.47 31.72 35.15
CA GLN A 41 49.05 30.34 35.33
C GLN A 41 47.56 30.18 34.99
N GLU A 42 46.70 31.08 35.45
CA GLU A 42 45.26 31.06 35.12
C GLU A 42 45.01 31.23 33.61
N ILE A 43 45.80 32.08 32.93
CA ILE A 43 45.73 32.22 31.47
C ILE A 43 46.13 30.90 30.79
N LYS A 44 47.19 30.23 31.24
CA LYS A 44 47.61 28.93 30.69
C LYS A 44 46.55 27.86 30.89
N ASP A 45 45.97 27.78 32.08
CA ASP A 45 44.92 26.81 32.41
C ASP A 45 43.65 27.07 31.57
N SER A 46 43.30 28.35 31.37
CA SER A 46 42.19 28.77 30.51
C SER A 46 42.45 28.43 29.04
N CYS A 47 43.66 28.68 28.52
CA CYS A 47 44.05 28.29 27.17
C CYS A 47 43.95 26.77 26.98
N ALA A 48 44.46 25.97 27.92
CA ALA A 48 44.36 24.51 27.87
C ALA A 48 42.90 24.02 27.90
N ALA A 49 42.05 24.64 28.73
CA ALA A 49 40.63 24.31 28.79
C ALA A 49 39.89 24.67 27.48
N ILE A 50 40.24 25.79 26.85
CA ILE A 50 39.70 26.19 25.54
C ILE A 50 40.13 25.21 24.46
N GLU A 51 41.41 24.83 24.41
CA GLU A 51 41.93 23.85 23.46
C GLU A 51 41.22 22.49 23.60
N GLN A 52 41.02 22.03 24.84
CA GLN A 52 40.28 20.79 25.09
C GLN A 52 38.82 20.88 24.60
N ARG A 53 38.12 21.98 24.89
CA ARG A 53 36.73 22.19 24.45
C ARG A 53 36.62 22.31 22.92
N LEU A 54 37.59 22.95 22.27
CA LEU A 54 37.69 23.01 20.81
C LEU A 54 37.92 21.61 20.21
N GLY A 55 38.76 20.79 20.84
CA GLY A 55 38.97 19.39 20.46
C GLY A 55 37.67 18.58 20.48
N VAL A 56 36.91 18.67 21.59
CA VAL A 56 35.61 18.00 21.73
C VAL A 56 34.62 18.49 20.67
N THR A 57 34.50 19.81 20.50
CA THR A 57 33.56 20.41 19.54
C THR A 57 33.91 20.03 18.10
N THR A 58 35.20 19.84 17.79
CA THR A 58 35.65 19.39 16.47
C THR A 58 35.23 17.95 16.20
N ILE A 59 35.34 17.07 17.20
CA ILE A 59 34.89 15.68 17.12
C ILE A 59 33.37 15.62 16.96
N ASP A 60 32.63 16.37 17.78
CA ASP A 60 31.16 16.41 17.70
C ASP A 60 30.69 16.91 16.32
N ASN A 61 31.33 17.94 15.78
CA ASN A 61 31.03 18.43 14.43
C ASN A 61 31.32 17.38 13.34
N ALA A 62 32.37 16.56 13.50
CA ALA A 62 32.67 15.49 12.57
C ALA A 62 31.60 14.38 12.63
N LEU A 63 31.15 14.01 13.83
CA LEU A 63 30.08 13.03 14.03
C LEU A 63 28.75 13.52 13.44
N ILE A 64 28.37 14.76 13.71
CA ILE A 64 27.14 15.36 13.17
C ILE A 64 27.17 15.39 11.64
N LYS A 65 28.34 15.69 11.03
CA LYS A 65 28.48 15.68 9.57
C LYS A 65 28.28 14.28 8.99
N ASP A 66 28.83 13.25 9.63
CA ASP A 66 28.66 11.86 9.22
C ASP A 66 27.19 11.41 9.33
N GLU A 67 26.55 11.71 10.46
CA GLU A 67 25.12 11.42 10.66
C GLU A 67 24.23 12.14 9.64
N HIS A 68 24.51 13.42 9.38
CA HIS A 68 23.80 14.20 8.37
C HIS A 68 23.96 13.60 6.97
N HIS A 69 25.16 13.12 6.63
CA HIS A 69 25.42 12.47 5.35
C HIS A 69 24.61 11.18 5.22
N LYS A 70 24.65 10.30 6.23
CA LYS A 70 23.85 9.07 6.28
C LYS A 70 22.36 9.34 6.15
N LEU A 71 21.86 10.35 6.86
CA LEU A 71 20.45 10.72 6.78
C LEU A 71 20.08 11.22 5.38
N THR A 72 20.95 12.03 4.76
CA THR A 72 20.74 12.54 3.40
C THR A 72 20.67 11.40 2.38
N GLU A 73 21.54 10.40 2.49
CA GLU A 73 21.51 9.22 1.64
C GLU A 73 20.23 8.40 1.85
N SER A 74 19.83 8.16 3.09
CA SER A 74 18.59 7.45 3.44
C SER A 74 17.35 8.15 2.87
N VAL A 75 17.29 9.48 2.99
CA VAL A 75 16.20 10.29 2.42
C VAL A 75 16.19 10.20 0.90
N LYS A 76 17.36 10.24 0.25
CA LYS A 76 17.47 10.11 -1.21
C LYS A 76 16.96 8.75 -1.67
N MET A 77 17.39 7.67 -1.03
CA MET A 77 16.94 6.30 -1.34
C MET A 77 15.43 6.16 -1.13
N THR A 78 14.91 6.66 -0.02
CA THR A 78 13.47 6.63 0.28
C THR A 78 12.67 7.39 -0.79
N LYS A 79 13.13 8.58 -1.19
CA LYS A 79 12.49 9.38 -2.24
C LYS A 79 12.49 8.66 -3.59
N THR A 80 13.60 8.01 -3.96
CA THR A 80 13.67 7.21 -5.19
C THR A 80 12.69 6.05 -5.14
N THR A 81 12.62 5.32 -4.03
CA THR A 81 11.68 4.21 -3.85
C THR A 81 10.23 4.69 -3.96
N ILE A 82 9.87 5.78 -3.30
CA ILE A 82 8.52 6.38 -3.39
C ILE A 82 8.20 6.76 -4.83
N SER A 83 9.13 7.43 -5.53
CA SER A 83 8.93 7.85 -6.92
C SER A 83 8.70 6.70 -7.88
N VAL A 84 9.20 5.49 -7.58
CA VAL A 84 8.98 4.28 -8.38
C VAL A 84 7.65 3.61 -8.01
N LEU A 85 7.26 3.64 -6.74
CA LEU A 85 6.05 2.97 -6.24
C LEU A 85 4.76 3.76 -6.51
N GLU A 86 4.81 5.09 -6.50
CA GLU A 86 3.63 5.93 -6.72
C GLU A 86 2.94 5.66 -8.08
N PRO A 87 3.66 5.62 -9.22
CA PRO A 87 3.04 5.29 -10.51
C PRO A 87 2.45 3.88 -10.53
N ALA A 88 3.17 2.91 -9.96
CA ALA A 88 2.72 1.52 -9.92
C ALA A 88 1.41 1.34 -9.14
N LYS A 89 1.20 2.12 -8.08
CA LYS A 89 -0.04 2.12 -7.31
C LYS A 89 -1.23 2.58 -8.16
N ASP A 90 -1.08 3.66 -8.93
CA ASP A 90 -2.16 4.23 -9.74
C ASP A 90 -2.51 3.30 -10.93
N ASP A 91 -1.50 2.69 -11.54
CA ASP A 91 -1.67 1.67 -12.57
C ASP A 91 -2.44 0.45 -12.02
N GLN A 92 -2.07 -0.04 -10.84
CA GLN A 92 -2.75 -1.16 -10.19
C GLN A 92 -4.21 -0.83 -9.85
N ALA A 93 -4.49 0.37 -9.33
CA ALA A 93 -5.85 0.81 -9.04
C ALA A 93 -6.72 0.79 -10.31
N THR A 94 -6.16 1.23 -11.44
CA THR A 94 -6.83 1.25 -12.74
C THR A 94 -7.08 -0.16 -13.27
N GLN A 95 -6.11 -1.07 -13.12
CA GLN A 95 -6.28 -2.49 -13.46
C GLN A 95 -7.38 -3.14 -12.63
N ILE A 96 -7.43 -2.88 -11.32
CA ILE A 96 -8.47 -3.42 -10.43
C ILE A 96 -9.86 -2.96 -10.87
N ILE A 97 -10.03 -1.68 -11.21
CA ILE A 97 -11.33 -1.16 -11.70
C ILE A 97 -11.73 -1.86 -13.00
N THR A 98 -10.78 -2.01 -13.92
CA THR A 98 -11.01 -2.67 -15.21
C THR A 98 -11.41 -4.13 -15.03
N LEU A 99 -10.69 -4.86 -14.18
CA LEU A 99 -10.99 -6.27 -13.88
C LEU A 99 -12.34 -6.43 -13.19
N LYS A 100 -12.68 -5.56 -12.22
CA LYS A 100 -14.01 -5.58 -11.58
C LYS A 100 -15.13 -5.39 -12.59
N HIS A 101 -14.95 -4.47 -13.54
CA HIS A 101 -15.92 -4.26 -14.61
C HIS A 101 -16.04 -5.49 -15.52
N GLN A 102 -14.92 -6.08 -15.94
CA GLN A 102 -14.92 -7.29 -16.78
C GLN A 102 -15.59 -8.47 -16.07
N VAL A 103 -15.30 -8.69 -14.80
CA VAL A 103 -15.94 -9.74 -13.99
C VAL A 103 -17.45 -9.53 -13.91
N LYS A 104 -17.89 -8.29 -13.68
CA LYS A 104 -19.33 -7.97 -13.66
C LYS A 104 -20.00 -8.30 -15.00
N LEU A 105 -19.38 -7.88 -16.12
CA LEU A 105 -19.89 -8.16 -17.46
C LEU A 105 -19.96 -9.67 -17.75
N LEU A 106 -18.92 -10.41 -17.38
CA LEU A 106 -18.89 -11.86 -17.54
C LEU A 106 -19.96 -12.55 -16.69
N GLN A 107 -20.18 -12.09 -15.46
CA GLN A 107 -21.23 -12.61 -14.60
C GLN A 107 -22.62 -12.36 -15.19
N GLU A 108 -22.88 -11.17 -15.72
CA GLU A 108 -24.15 -10.85 -16.39
C GLU A 108 -24.37 -11.72 -17.62
N ARG A 109 -23.34 -11.92 -18.44
CA ARG A 109 -23.39 -12.81 -19.60
C ARG A 109 -23.62 -14.27 -19.21
N ALA A 110 -22.96 -14.73 -18.15
CA ALA A 110 -23.15 -16.09 -17.62
C ALA A 110 -24.58 -16.29 -17.13
N ASN A 111 -25.12 -15.36 -16.34
CA ASN A 111 -26.50 -15.40 -15.88
C ASN A 111 -27.49 -15.39 -17.05
N PHE A 112 -27.23 -14.59 -18.08
CA PHE A 112 -28.08 -14.53 -19.27
C PHE A 112 -28.04 -15.84 -20.08
N ALA A 113 -26.85 -16.40 -20.30
CA ALA A 113 -26.67 -17.67 -20.99
C ALA A 113 -27.31 -18.83 -20.23
N GLU A 114 -27.13 -18.87 -18.91
CA GLU A 114 -27.78 -19.82 -18.02
C GLU A 114 -29.30 -19.67 -18.07
N GLY A 115 -29.81 -18.45 -17.98
CA GLY A 115 -31.23 -18.15 -18.10
C GLY A 115 -31.81 -18.64 -19.43
N ARG A 116 -31.09 -18.44 -20.54
CA ARG A 116 -31.48 -18.96 -21.87
C ARG A 116 -31.47 -20.48 -21.94
N ALA A 117 -30.42 -21.13 -21.44
CA ALA A 117 -30.29 -22.58 -21.43
C ALA A 117 -31.41 -23.25 -20.61
N ARG A 118 -31.81 -22.61 -19.50
CA ARG A 118 -32.85 -23.12 -18.60
C ARG A 118 -34.27 -22.82 -19.04
N ARG A 119 -34.51 -22.05 -20.11
CA ARG A 119 -35.89 -21.73 -20.58
C ARG A 119 -36.71 -22.98 -20.90
N HIS A 120 -36.04 -24.06 -21.29
CA HIS A 120 -36.68 -25.33 -21.63
C HIS A 120 -36.59 -26.35 -20.49
N TYR A 121 -36.10 -25.96 -19.31
CA TYR A 121 -35.95 -26.86 -18.17
C TYR A 121 -37.17 -26.76 -17.28
N ILE A 122 -37.79 -27.91 -17.01
CA ILE A 122 -38.92 -28.03 -16.10
C ILE A 122 -38.43 -28.77 -14.86
N ARG A 123 -38.68 -28.20 -13.67
CA ARG A 123 -38.40 -28.86 -12.40
C ARG A 123 -39.65 -29.57 -11.91
N ILE A 124 -39.58 -30.88 -11.76
CA ILE A 124 -40.66 -31.71 -11.24
C ILE A 124 -40.31 -32.09 -9.80
N ILE A 125 -41.23 -31.87 -8.86
CA ILE A 125 -41.02 -32.04 -7.41
C ILE A 125 -42.07 -33.04 -6.89
N GLY A 126 -41.70 -33.85 -5.89
CA GLY A 126 -42.62 -34.77 -5.22
C GLY A 126 -42.84 -36.09 -5.96
N GLN A 127 -41.91 -36.48 -6.85
CA GLN A 127 -41.93 -37.80 -7.46
C GLN A 127 -41.43 -38.85 -6.46
N PRO A 128 -42.05 -40.04 -6.42
CA PRO A 128 -41.59 -41.12 -5.55
C PRO A 128 -40.18 -41.58 -5.97
N GLU A 129 -39.29 -41.75 -4.99
CA GLU A 129 -37.96 -42.32 -5.21
C GLU A 129 -38.09 -43.83 -5.52
N GLY A 130 -37.35 -44.33 -6.53
CA GLY A 130 -37.23 -45.78 -6.77
C GLY A 130 -38.30 -46.43 -7.64
N MET A 131 -38.68 -45.82 -8.77
CA MET A 131 -39.42 -46.54 -9.81
C MET A 131 -38.51 -47.60 -10.47
N GLU A 132 -38.59 -48.84 -10.00
CA GLU A 132 -37.79 -49.96 -10.49
C GLU A 132 -38.06 -50.21 -11.99
N GLY A 133 -36.99 -50.23 -12.80
CA GLY A 133 -37.03 -50.72 -14.18
C GLY A 133 -37.07 -49.68 -15.30
N LEU A 134 -37.18 -48.37 -15.01
CA LEU A 134 -37.17 -47.30 -16.03
C LEU A 134 -36.04 -46.29 -15.77
N THR A 135 -35.44 -45.78 -16.85
CA THR A 135 -34.56 -44.61 -16.74
C THR A 135 -35.36 -43.35 -16.41
N THR A 136 -34.77 -42.38 -15.71
CA THR A 136 -35.43 -41.12 -15.31
C THR A 136 -36.13 -40.43 -16.48
N LYS A 137 -35.53 -40.47 -17.67
CA LYS A 137 -36.11 -39.91 -18.90
C LYS A 137 -37.40 -40.64 -19.30
N GLN A 138 -37.35 -41.97 -19.38
CA GLN A 138 -38.50 -42.79 -19.77
C GLN A 138 -39.67 -42.63 -18.79
N TYR A 139 -39.36 -42.57 -17.49
CA TYR A 139 -40.37 -42.34 -16.45
C TYR A 139 -41.09 -41.00 -16.66
N ILE A 140 -40.35 -39.90 -16.89
CA ILE A 140 -40.94 -38.58 -17.13
C ILE A 140 -41.72 -38.55 -18.44
N GLU A 141 -41.20 -39.14 -19.53
CA GLU A 141 -41.92 -39.21 -20.80
C GLU A 141 -43.25 -39.95 -20.67
N GLN A 142 -43.26 -41.09 -19.98
CA GLN A 142 -44.48 -41.87 -19.73
C GLN A 142 -45.46 -41.12 -18.82
N GLY A 143 -44.98 -40.51 -17.74
CA GLY A 143 -45.79 -39.72 -16.82
C GLY A 143 -46.45 -38.53 -17.52
N LEU A 144 -45.69 -37.76 -18.30
CA LEU A 144 -46.21 -36.63 -19.06
C LEU A 144 -47.25 -37.06 -20.10
N ARG A 145 -47.02 -38.17 -20.81
CA ARG A 145 -47.99 -38.72 -21.76
C ARG A 145 -49.29 -39.12 -21.09
N THR A 146 -49.22 -39.67 -19.88
CA THR A 146 -50.40 -40.12 -19.14
C THR A 146 -51.17 -38.95 -18.50
N SER A 147 -50.46 -37.90 -18.05
CA SER A 147 -51.05 -36.82 -17.25
C SER A 147 -51.43 -35.57 -18.04
N VAL A 148 -50.78 -35.28 -19.17
CA VAL A 148 -50.88 -33.96 -19.85
C VAL A 148 -51.58 -34.05 -21.21
N ALA A 149 -51.62 -35.22 -21.87
CA ALA A 149 -52.08 -35.34 -23.24
C ALA A 149 -53.18 -36.41 -23.41
N PRO A 150 -54.33 -36.08 -24.06
CA PRO A 150 -55.10 -37.06 -24.82
C PRO A 150 -54.22 -37.63 -25.96
N GLU A 151 -54.55 -38.82 -26.47
CA GLU A 151 -53.71 -39.62 -27.40
C GLU A 151 -53.14 -38.83 -28.61
N ASP A 152 -53.79 -37.74 -29.02
CA ASP A 152 -53.44 -36.89 -30.17
C ASP A 152 -52.23 -35.94 -29.97
N LEU A 153 -51.73 -35.71 -28.74
CA LEU A 153 -50.60 -34.80 -28.49
C LEU A 153 -49.28 -35.53 -28.18
N SER A 154 -49.25 -36.85 -28.35
CA SER A 154 -48.10 -37.71 -28.01
C SER A 154 -46.82 -37.42 -28.83
N GLU A 155 -46.96 -36.74 -29.98
CA GLU A 155 -45.84 -36.25 -30.81
C GLU A 155 -45.33 -34.84 -30.45
N ILE A 156 -46.00 -34.11 -29.54
CA ILE A 156 -45.79 -32.65 -29.37
C ILE A 156 -44.62 -32.30 -28.45
N PHE A 157 -44.15 -33.22 -27.60
CA PHE A 157 -43.05 -32.96 -26.69
C PHE A 157 -42.00 -34.07 -26.70
N VAL A 158 -40.73 -33.66 -26.73
CA VAL A 158 -39.56 -34.53 -26.66
C VAL A 158 -38.79 -34.18 -25.39
N VAL A 159 -38.57 -35.17 -24.52
CA VAL A 159 -37.69 -34.98 -23.36
C VAL A 159 -36.26 -35.25 -23.82
N GLU A 160 -35.46 -34.20 -24.03
CA GLU A 160 -34.08 -34.38 -24.45
C GLU A 160 -33.25 -35.08 -23.36
N ARG A 161 -33.40 -34.63 -22.11
CA ARG A 161 -32.67 -35.14 -20.94
C ARG A 161 -33.50 -35.00 -19.67
N ALA A 162 -33.40 -35.99 -18.79
CA ALA A 162 -33.91 -35.91 -17.42
C ALA A 162 -32.81 -36.31 -16.44
N ILE A 163 -32.72 -35.61 -15.32
CA ILE A 163 -31.72 -35.83 -14.28
C ILE A 163 -32.42 -35.78 -12.93
N GLU A 164 -32.18 -36.79 -12.11
CA GLU A 164 -32.61 -36.81 -10.71
C GLU A 164 -31.59 -36.07 -9.84
N TYR A 165 -32.06 -35.17 -8.99
CA TYR A 165 -31.21 -34.43 -8.06
C TYR A 165 -31.41 -34.98 -6.64
N PRO A 166 -30.39 -35.62 -6.03
CA PRO A 166 -30.53 -36.23 -4.72
C PRO A 166 -30.84 -35.17 -3.65
N LEU A 167 -31.82 -35.47 -2.79
CA LEU A 167 -32.26 -34.58 -1.71
C LEU A 167 -31.13 -34.22 -0.73
N LYS A 168 -30.10 -35.06 -0.59
CA LYS A 168 -28.94 -34.84 0.28
C LYS A 168 -28.01 -33.70 -0.18
N CYS A 169 -28.14 -33.22 -1.42
CA CYS A 169 -27.40 -32.04 -1.91
C CYS A 169 -28.17 -30.71 -1.71
N GLN A 170 -29.32 -30.73 -1.04
CA GLN A 170 -30.08 -29.52 -0.70
C GLN A 170 -29.71 -28.98 0.68
N SER A 171 -28.42 -28.94 1.03
CA SER A 171 -27.98 -28.05 2.10
C SER A 171 -28.31 -26.62 1.65
N ARG A 172 -28.96 -25.88 2.55
CA ARG A 172 -29.56 -24.55 2.37
C ARG A 172 -28.58 -23.46 1.85
N GLU A 173 -27.30 -23.80 1.70
CA GLU A 173 -26.21 -22.93 1.26
C GLU A 173 -25.84 -23.11 -0.23
N LEU A 174 -26.28 -24.20 -0.90
CA LEU A 174 -25.99 -24.47 -2.32
C LEU A 174 -27.18 -24.29 -3.26
N LEU A 175 -28.33 -23.85 -2.74
CA LEU A 175 -29.36 -23.24 -3.55
C LEU A 175 -29.08 -21.74 -3.52
N PRO A 176 -28.50 -21.13 -4.58
CA PRO A 176 -28.51 -19.69 -4.67
C PRO A 176 -29.95 -19.22 -4.46
N ASP A 177 -30.19 -18.21 -3.64
CA ASP A 177 -31.46 -17.48 -3.57
C ASP A 177 -31.88 -16.83 -4.93
N ARG A 178 -31.22 -17.19 -6.04
CA ARG A 178 -31.41 -16.72 -7.40
C ARG A 178 -32.43 -17.53 -8.21
N TRP A 179 -32.98 -18.60 -7.66
CA TRP A 179 -33.90 -19.49 -8.41
C TRP A 179 -35.37 -19.06 -8.32
N TRP A 180 -35.68 -18.03 -7.52
CA TRP A 180 -36.99 -17.38 -7.48
C TRP A 180 -36.83 -15.89 -7.85
N PRO A 181 -37.69 -15.33 -8.72
CA PRO A 181 -37.91 -13.89 -8.72
C PRO A 181 -38.42 -13.52 -7.33
N LYS A 182 -37.74 -12.60 -6.64
CA LYS A 182 -38.29 -12.00 -5.44
C LYS A 182 -39.49 -11.14 -5.89
N SER A 183 -40.70 -11.62 -5.63
CA SER A 183 -41.94 -10.86 -5.69
C SER A 183 -42.05 -9.90 -4.52
#